data_AF-R1DDU2-F1
#
_entry.id   AF-R1DDU2-F1
#
_cell.length_a   1.000
_cell.length_b   1.000
_cell.length_c   1.000
_cell.angle_alpha   90.00
_cell.angle_beta   90.00
_cell.angle_gamma   90.00
#
_symmetry.space_group_name_H-M   'P 1'
#
loop_
_entity.id
_entity.type
_entity.pdbx_description
1 polymer ?
#
loop_
_entity_poly.entity_id
_entity_poly.type
_entity_poly.pdbx_seq_one_letter_code
_entity_poly.pdbx_strand_id
1 'polypeptide(L)'
;MGIADALESLHLYRKVPRDLTDATRLGGAISLATAFLMAYLFLSNIAEFMSVRSSTDVALDDSTEAKMRIYFNITMERLPCQFASVDVSDVMGTSLTNVTQHIIKFKVAPEAGHRKAEYYRERDDDVEHEALAEKEQGRLDTLPATLPQLNDHSFEQTIKSYDLVLVAFGAPWCPWSQRLDPVWRKTWELLKQKPYRDHVRIGKVDCTASDSHSTCQKHHIHAFPTIRIYRHRQVHSHENYLGNRDSAVFIEFVEEALPKHLVTGGGGAPLDADKAAAAARSVESHTLAGEGCQLTGSLEISRVPGSFRISAQSDAHSFNSRVMNVSHHVDKLLFAYTDERPAKTHKVISIEERSSLYQMGFMMDQELATLKHYLKVVPFHHHDLSGHVTQAYLYKANYNEYRPRKLEWYEGKADAHVDTQMVPNAVFHYDISPVKVVVQEESEALAAFVTKICAVIGGIYTVVGLLDSVMYHSVQSFSKKK
;
A
#
# COMPACT_ATOMS: atom_id res chain seq x y z
N MET A 1 -56.47 25.87 62.43
CA MET A 1 -55.50 24.76 62.50
C MET A 1 -54.37 25.10 61.56
N GLY A 2 -53.18 25.32 62.11
CA GLY A 2 -52.03 25.79 61.34
C GLY A 2 -51.48 24.67 60.47
N ILE A 3 -50.78 25.04 59.40
CA ILE A 3 -50.08 24.11 58.48
C ILE A 3 -49.15 23.15 59.25
N ALA A 4 -48.66 23.56 60.43
CA ALA A 4 -47.84 22.74 61.34
C ALA A 4 -48.57 21.50 61.89
N ASP A 5 -49.83 21.61 62.33
CA ASP A 5 -50.60 20.46 62.85
C ASP A 5 -50.95 19.46 61.74
N ALA A 6 -51.19 19.98 60.53
CA ALA A 6 -51.41 19.17 59.33
C ALA A 6 -50.12 18.40 58.93
N LEU A 7 -48.96 19.06 59.01
CA LEU A 7 -47.64 18.42 58.81
C LEU A 7 -47.36 17.33 59.84
N GLU A 8 -47.77 17.52 61.10
CA GLU A 8 -47.58 16.52 62.16
C GLU A 8 -48.43 15.26 61.91
N SER A 9 -49.65 15.43 61.38
CA SER A 9 -50.50 14.29 60.97
C SER A 9 -50.00 13.53 59.73
N LEU A 10 -49.17 14.17 58.89
CA LEU A 10 -48.54 13.57 57.71
C LEU A 10 -47.21 12.87 58.03
N HIS A 11 -46.81 12.85 59.30
CA HIS A 11 -45.56 12.23 59.75
C HIS A 11 -45.62 10.70 59.65
N LEU A 12 -45.14 10.15 58.53
CA LEU A 12 -45.13 8.70 58.23
C LEU A 12 -44.20 7.88 59.14
N TYR A 13 -43.20 8.51 59.77
CA TYR A 13 -42.15 7.83 60.53
C TYR A 13 -42.38 7.93 62.05
N ARG A 14 -43.44 7.28 62.56
CA ARG A 14 -43.70 7.21 64.01
C ARG A 14 -42.54 6.51 64.74
N LYS A 15 -41.98 7.16 65.76
CA LYS A 15 -40.89 6.62 66.58
C LYS A 15 -41.47 5.57 67.54
N VAL A 16 -41.00 4.33 67.45
CA VAL A 16 -41.39 3.25 68.37
C VAL A 16 -40.49 3.33 69.62
N PRO A 17 -41.06 3.27 70.85
CA PRO A 17 -40.28 3.21 72.08
C PRO A 17 -39.34 1.99 72.09
N ARG A 18 -38.12 2.17 72.59
CA ARG A 18 -37.08 1.11 72.61
C ARG A 18 -37.47 -0.12 73.45
N ASP A 19 -38.42 0.02 74.36
CA ASP A 19 -38.90 -1.05 75.25
C ASP A 19 -39.77 -2.11 74.53
N LEU A 20 -40.15 -1.87 73.28
CA LEU A 20 -40.96 -2.78 72.44
C LEU A 20 -40.15 -3.44 71.32
N THR A 21 -38.83 -3.25 71.28
CA THR A 21 -37.95 -3.79 70.24
C THR A 21 -36.89 -4.70 70.85
N ASP A 22 -36.99 -6.01 70.64
CA ASP A 22 -36.00 -6.99 71.08
C ASP A 22 -34.93 -7.25 70.00
N ALA A 23 -33.66 -7.08 70.34
CA ALA A 23 -32.55 -7.36 69.45
C ALA A 23 -32.19 -8.86 69.46
N THR A 24 -32.26 -9.52 68.30
CA THR A 24 -31.87 -10.93 68.16
C THR A 24 -30.51 -11.08 67.47
N ARG A 25 -29.70 -12.08 67.88
CA ARG A 25 -28.38 -12.34 67.25
C ARG A 25 -28.51 -12.72 65.77
N LEU A 26 -29.57 -13.43 65.41
CA LEU A 26 -29.89 -13.79 64.02
C LEU A 26 -30.26 -12.55 63.21
N GLY A 27 -31.12 -11.67 63.74
CA GLY A 27 -31.49 -10.40 63.09
C GLY A 27 -30.30 -9.46 62.91
N GLY A 28 -29.35 -9.46 63.85
CA GLY A 28 -28.07 -8.74 63.71
C GLY A 28 -27.20 -9.27 62.56
N ALA A 29 -27.10 -10.59 62.39
CA ALA A 29 -26.35 -11.20 61.29
C ALA A 29 -26.99 -10.92 59.91
N ILE A 30 -28.33 -10.99 59.83
CA ILE A 30 -29.08 -10.65 58.61
C ILE A 30 -28.93 -9.15 58.29
N SER A 31 -29.01 -8.28 59.30
CA SER A 31 -28.81 -6.83 59.13
C SER A 31 -27.38 -6.50 58.63
N LEU A 32 -26.36 -7.21 59.10
CA LEU A 32 -24.98 -7.04 58.63
C LEU A 32 -24.80 -7.51 57.18
N ALA A 33 -25.35 -8.69 56.84
CA ALA A 33 -25.30 -9.23 55.48
C ALA A 33 -26.04 -8.33 54.48
N THR A 34 -27.16 -7.74 54.89
CA THR A 34 -27.97 -6.85 54.05
C THR A 34 -27.34 -5.48 53.90
N ALA A 35 -26.68 -4.95 54.93
CA ALA A 35 -25.84 -3.76 54.81
C ALA A 35 -24.69 -3.97 53.82
N PHE A 36 -24.04 -5.14 53.85
CA PHE A 36 -22.99 -5.48 52.88
C PHE A 36 -23.55 -5.57 51.45
N LEU A 37 -24.69 -6.24 51.25
CA LEU A 37 -25.34 -6.35 49.95
C LEU A 37 -25.79 -4.98 49.41
N MET A 38 -26.35 -4.11 50.27
CA MET A 38 -26.71 -2.73 49.93
C MET A 38 -25.48 -1.94 49.49
N ALA A 39 -24.37 -2.03 50.23
CA ALA A 39 -23.13 -1.35 49.88
C ALA A 39 -22.56 -1.86 48.55
N TYR A 40 -22.58 -3.18 48.31
CA TYR A 40 -22.11 -3.77 47.07
C TYR A 40 -22.92 -3.29 45.85
N LEU A 41 -24.25 -3.37 45.91
CA LEU A 41 -25.11 -2.94 44.80
C LEU A 41 -25.03 -1.43 44.56
N PHE A 42 -24.87 -0.63 45.62
CA PHE A 42 -24.63 0.80 45.50
C PHE A 42 -23.30 1.10 44.79
N LEU A 43 -22.21 0.42 45.19
CA LEU A 43 -20.89 0.56 44.55
C LEU A 43 -20.88 0.04 43.11
N SER A 44 -21.69 -0.97 42.79
CA SER A 44 -21.85 -1.43 41.41
C SER A 44 -22.58 -0.39 40.55
N ASN A 45 -23.66 0.22 41.08
CA ASN A 45 -24.42 1.24 40.35
C ASN A 45 -23.63 2.54 40.18
N ILE A 46 -22.82 2.94 41.16
CA ILE A 46 -21.96 4.13 41.01
C ILE A 46 -20.85 3.88 39.99
N ALA A 47 -20.30 2.67 39.93
CA ALA A 47 -19.34 2.30 38.90
C ALA A 47 -19.97 2.32 37.50
N GLU A 48 -21.20 1.81 37.35
CA GLU A 48 -21.96 1.84 36.09
C GLU A 48 -22.28 3.29 35.67
N PHE A 49 -22.72 4.14 36.61
CA PHE A 49 -22.99 5.55 36.36
C PHE A 49 -21.75 6.34 35.92
N MET A 50 -20.57 6.01 36.47
CA MET A 50 -19.30 6.64 36.07
C MET A 50 -18.73 6.07 34.77
N SER A 51 -19.30 5.00 34.23
CA SER A 51 -18.86 4.43 32.95
C SER A 51 -19.48 5.19 31.79
N VAL A 52 -18.70 5.40 30.73
CA VAL A 52 -19.17 6.02 29.50
C VAL A 52 -19.73 4.93 28.59
N ARG A 53 -20.93 5.14 28.06
CA ARG A 53 -21.56 4.22 27.11
C ARG A 53 -21.53 4.82 25.72
N SER A 54 -21.25 4.01 24.70
CA SER A 54 -21.35 4.44 23.30
C SER A 54 -22.62 3.89 22.65
N SER A 55 -23.36 4.75 21.95
CA SER A 55 -24.43 4.37 21.02
C SER A 55 -23.89 4.44 19.60
N THR A 56 -24.28 3.50 18.73
CA THR A 56 -23.90 3.48 17.31
C THR A 56 -25.15 3.63 16.45
N ASP A 57 -25.23 4.71 15.71
CA ASP A 57 -26.32 5.03 14.81
C ASP A 57 -25.83 5.12 13.36
N VAL A 58 -26.76 4.93 12.43
CA VAL A 58 -26.49 4.97 10.99
C VAL A 58 -27.31 6.11 10.40
N ALA A 59 -26.64 7.08 9.80
CA ALA A 59 -27.27 8.30 9.28
C ALA A 59 -26.88 8.54 7.83
N LEU A 60 -27.65 9.38 7.13
CA LEU A 60 -27.24 9.85 5.80
C LEU A 60 -26.04 10.78 5.92
N ASP A 61 -25.13 10.67 4.97
CA ASP A 61 -23.96 11.52 4.88
C ASP A 61 -24.35 12.89 4.31
N ASP A 62 -24.24 13.92 5.15
CA ASP A 62 -24.61 15.31 4.90
C ASP A 62 -23.38 16.22 4.69
N SER A 63 -22.19 15.64 4.60
CA SER A 63 -20.96 16.40 4.48
C SER A 63 -20.84 17.08 3.11
N THR A 64 -20.54 18.38 3.13
CA THR A 64 -20.39 19.22 1.93
C THR A 64 -19.00 19.14 1.29
N GLU A 65 -18.11 18.29 1.81
CA GLU A 65 -16.75 18.15 1.27
C GLU A 65 -16.76 17.45 -0.10
N ALA A 66 -16.28 18.15 -1.12
CA ALA A 66 -16.19 17.66 -2.49
C ALA A 66 -14.97 16.76 -2.72
N LYS A 67 -13.96 16.85 -1.85
CA LYS A 67 -12.67 16.15 -1.98
C LYS A 67 -12.33 15.38 -0.72
N MET A 68 -11.49 14.38 -0.87
CA MET A 68 -10.93 13.59 0.23
C MET A 68 -9.48 13.23 -0.06
N ARG A 69 -8.75 12.76 0.95
CA ARG A 69 -7.35 12.38 0.82
C ARG A 69 -7.14 10.89 1.11
N ILE A 70 -6.41 10.22 0.23
CA ILE A 70 -5.93 8.85 0.43
C ILE A 70 -4.49 8.94 0.91
N TYR A 71 -4.18 8.29 2.02
CA TYR A 71 -2.82 8.06 2.49
C TYR A 71 -2.46 6.60 2.26
N PHE A 72 -1.39 6.34 1.54
CA PHE A 72 -0.99 4.98 1.23
C PHE A 72 0.51 4.77 1.44
N ASN A 73 0.85 3.55 1.83
CA ASN A 73 2.19 2.98 1.84
C ASN A 73 2.06 1.57 1.29
N ILE A 74 2.45 1.39 0.03
CA ILE A 74 2.30 0.14 -0.71
C ILE A 74 3.65 -0.21 -1.33
N THR A 75 4.11 -1.42 -1.05
CA THR A 75 5.38 -1.95 -1.55
C THR A 75 5.10 -2.91 -2.70
N MET A 76 5.55 -2.56 -3.91
CA MET A 76 5.56 -3.44 -5.07
C MET A 76 6.83 -4.30 -5.02
N GLU A 77 6.71 -5.63 -5.07
CA GLU A 77 7.87 -6.51 -4.87
C GLU A 77 8.78 -6.64 -6.09
N ARG A 78 8.22 -6.48 -7.30
CA ARG A 78 8.92 -6.70 -8.57
C ARG A 78 8.64 -5.60 -9.58
N LEU A 79 8.59 -4.36 -9.10
CA LEU A 79 8.42 -3.16 -9.92
C LEU A 79 9.48 -2.11 -9.54
N PRO A 80 10.42 -1.79 -10.44
CA PRO A 80 11.38 -0.71 -10.26
C PRO A 80 10.73 0.65 -10.00
N CYS A 81 11.32 1.47 -9.12
CA CYS A 81 10.76 2.80 -8.80
C CYS A 81 10.76 3.79 -9.96
N GLN A 82 11.74 3.68 -10.87
CA GLN A 82 11.81 4.48 -12.09
C GLN A 82 10.59 4.27 -13.01
N PHE A 83 10.02 3.07 -13.01
CA PHE A 83 8.87 2.73 -13.85
C PHE A 83 7.55 2.76 -13.09
N ALA A 84 7.57 2.79 -11.77
CA ALA A 84 6.36 2.80 -10.95
C ALA A 84 5.61 4.12 -11.12
N SER A 85 4.41 4.08 -11.70
CA SER A 85 3.51 5.22 -11.86
C SER A 85 2.24 5.00 -11.03
N VAL A 86 1.66 6.11 -10.56
CA VAL A 86 0.39 6.10 -9.83
C VAL A 86 -0.60 6.93 -10.64
N ASP A 87 -1.67 6.28 -11.10
CA ASP A 87 -2.74 6.97 -11.84
C ASP A 87 -4.03 6.94 -11.05
N VAL A 88 -4.82 8.00 -11.19
CA VAL A 88 -6.12 8.16 -10.54
C VAL A 88 -7.17 8.39 -11.61
N SER A 89 -8.27 7.66 -11.54
CA SER A 89 -9.43 7.82 -12.41
C SER A 89 -10.72 7.81 -11.62
N ASP A 90 -11.65 8.72 -11.90
CA ASP A 90 -12.96 8.78 -11.26
C ASP A 90 -14.12 8.66 -12.27
N VAL A 91 -15.34 8.43 -11.76
CA VAL A 91 -16.56 8.37 -12.60
C VAL A 91 -16.99 9.74 -13.15
N MET A 92 -16.43 10.84 -12.64
CA MET A 92 -16.69 12.19 -13.14
C MET A 92 -15.83 12.52 -14.38
N GLY A 93 -14.95 11.60 -14.79
CA GLY A 93 -14.09 11.76 -15.97
C GLY A 93 -12.74 12.40 -15.65
N THR A 94 -12.42 12.64 -14.39
CA THR A 94 -11.06 13.03 -13.98
C THR A 94 -10.15 11.82 -14.15
N SER A 95 -9.10 11.97 -14.97
CA SER A 95 -8.06 10.96 -15.15
C SER A 95 -6.70 11.64 -15.05
N LEU A 96 -6.03 11.45 -13.91
CA LEU A 96 -4.67 11.95 -13.67
C LEU A 96 -3.70 10.79 -13.84
N THR A 97 -2.76 10.94 -14.77
CA THR A 97 -1.71 9.95 -15.03
C THR A 97 -0.38 10.41 -14.44
N ASN A 98 0.40 9.48 -13.90
CA ASN A 98 1.70 9.72 -13.29
C ASN A 98 1.68 10.83 -12.22
N VAL A 99 0.84 10.66 -11.21
CA VAL A 99 0.75 11.58 -10.08
C VAL A 99 2.03 11.49 -9.24
N THR A 100 2.79 12.58 -9.20
CA THR A 100 4.04 12.67 -8.42
C THR A 100 3.92 13.60 -7.22
N GLN A 101 2.87 14.42 -7.17
CA GLN A 101 2.65 15.38 -6.10
C GLN A 101 2.37 14.64 -4.79
N HIS A 102 3.21 14.86 -3.78
CA HIS A 102 3.13 14.20 -2.46
C HIS A 102 3.32 12.67 -2.45
N ILE A 103 3.97 12.11 -3.48
CA ILE A 103 4.37 10.69 -3.51
C ILE A 103 5.89 10.61 -3.49
N ILE A 104 6.40 9.72 -2.65
CA ILE A 104 7.82 9.40 -2.52
C ILE A 104 7.97 7.91 -2.81
N LYS A 105 8.97 7.59 -3.63
CA LYS A 105 9.31 6.22 -4.03
C LYS A 105 10.60 5.80 -3.33
N PHE A 106 10.68 4.58 -2.83
CA PHE A 106 11.90 4.01 -2.25
C PHE A 106 12.23 2.67 -2.89
N LYS A 107 13.49 2.48 -3.26
CA LYS A 107 13.96 1.20 -3.80
C LYS A 107 13.99 0.15 -2.69
N VAL A 108 13.48 -1.03 -2.99
CA VAL A 108 13.41 -2.17 -2.06
C VAL A 108 14.12 -3.36 -2.70
N ALA A 109 15.15 -3.87 -2.05
CA ALA A 109 15.76 -5.13 -2.47
C ALA A 109 14.83 -6.30 -2.11
N PRO A 110 14.65 -7.30 -2.99
CA PRO A 110 13.66 -8.37 -2.79
C PRO A 110 14.01 -9.31 -1.63
N GLU A 111 15.25 -9.36 -1.16
CA GLU A 111 15.66 -10.13 0.02
C GLU A 111 15.56 -9.34 1.34
N ALA A 112 15.45 -8.01 1.26
CA ALA A 112 15.43 -7.15 2.45
C ALA A 112 14.04 -7.07 3.12
N GLY A 113 13.02 -7.62 2.45
CA GLY A 113 11.62 -7.53 2.85
C GLY A 113 11.08 -6.10 2.76
N HIS A 114 9.76 -5.96 2.96
CA HIS A 114 8.99 -4.71 2.88
C HIS A 114 9.41 -3.59 3.88
N ARG A 115 10.53 -3.72 4.61
CA ARG A 115 10.91 -2.84 5.75
C ARG A 115 12.26 -2.14 5.62
N LYS A 116 13.06 -2.40 4.59
CA LYS A 116 14.36 -1.75 4.39
C LYS A 116 14.37 -0.99 3.06
N ALA A 117 13.81 0.20 3.11
CA ALA A 117 13.82 1.17 2.02
C ALA A 117 15.07 2.05 2.12
N GLU A 118 15.90 2.05 1.08
CA GLU A 118 16.95 3.07 0.92
C GLU A 118 16.37 4.31 0.23
N TYR A 119 16.79 5.49 0.69
CA TYR A 119 16.30 6.77 0.16
C TYR A 119 16.96 7.09 -1.18
N TYR A 120 16.22 7.01 -2.27
CA TYR A 120 16.63 7.58 -3.56
C TYR A 120 15.47 8.34 -4.19
N ARG A 121 15.67 9.63 -4.45
CA ARG A 121 14.82 10.43 -5.32
C ARG A 121 15.55 10.53 -6.66
N GLU A 122 15.30 9.59 -7.56
CA GLU A 122 15.77 9.73 -8.93
C GLU A 122 15.03 10.90 -9.58
N ARG A 123 15.80 11.71 -10.34
CA ARG A 123 15.22 12.56 -11.37
C ARG A 123 15.07 11.67 -12.59
N ASP A 124 13.88 11.65 -13.16
CA ASP A 124 13.68 11.08 -14.49
C ASP A 124 14.39 12.04 -15.47
N ASP A 125 15.63 11.71 -15.85
CA ASP A 125 16.30 12.39 -16.95
C ASP A 125 15.83 11.73 -18.25
N ASP A 126 15.36 12.54 -19.20
CA ASP A 126 14.91 12.03 -20.50
C ASP A 126 16.07 11.38 -21.26
N VAL A 127 15.89 10.14 -21.69
CA VAL A 127 16.90 9.42 -22.48
C VAL A 127 16.94 9.99 -23.89
N GLU A 128 18.08 10.59 -24.27
CA GLU A 128 18.28 11.06 -25.65
C GLU A 128 18.52 9.87 -26.60
N HIS A 129 18.04 10.02 -27.84
CA HIS A 129 18.16 9.02 -28.90
C HIS A 129 18.82 9.62 -30.14
N GLU A 130 19.81 8.92 -30.71
CA GLU A 130 20.45 9.34 -31.95
C GLU A 130 19.47 9.30 -33.13
N ALA A 131 19.27 10.42 -33.80
CA ALA A 131 18.58 10.45 -35.10
C ALA A 131 19.59 10.17 -36.22
N LEU A 132 19.53 8.98 -36.80
CA LEU A 132 20.40 8.61 -37.92
C LEU A 132 19.93 9.27 -39.22
N ALA A 133 20.85 9.89 -39.96
CA ALA A 133 20.55 10.46 -41.26
C ALA A 133 20.18 9.36 -42.28
N GLU A 134 19.25 9.62 -43.19
CA GLU A 134 18.74 8.64 -44.17
C GLU A 134 19.84 7.91 -44.95
N LYS A 135 20.91 8.64 -45.32
CA LYS A 135 22.08 8.09 -46.03
C LYS A 135 22.90 7.13 -45.15
N GLU A 136 23.00 7.41 -43.86
CA GLU A 136 23.70 6.52 -42.91
C GLU A 136 22.87 5.26 -42.64
N GLN A 137 21.56 5.40 -42.49
CA GLN A 137 20.62 4.30 -42.34
C GLN A 137 20.68 3.36 -43.56
N GLY A 138 20.57 3.90 -44.77
CA GLY A 138 20.65 3.10 -46.00
C GLY A 138 21.98 2.35 -46.17
N ARG A 139 23.11 2.93 -45.71
CA ARG A 139 24.40 2.23 -45.69
C ARG A 139 24.39 1.06 -44.71
N LEU A 140 23.79 1.24 -43.54
CA LEU A 140 23.71 0.22 -42.50
C LEU A 140 22.80 -0.95 -42.91
N ASP A 141 21.71 -0.67 -43.62
CA ASP A 141 20.77 -1.68 -44.12
C ASP A 141 21.40 -2.58 -45.20
N THR A 142 22.43 -2.09 -45.91
CA THR A 142 23.18 -2.87 -46.92
C THR A 142 24.29 -3.75 -46.34
N LEU A 143 24.67 -3.56 -45.07
CA LEU A 143 25.67 -4.39 -44.41
C LEU A 143 25.05 -5.75 -44.02
N PRO A 144 25.74 -6.89 -44.22
CA PRO A 144 25.23 -8.17 -43.76
C PRO A 144 25.01 -8.11 -42.25
N ALA A 145 23.87 -8.65 -41.79
CA ALA A 145 23.40 -8.64 -40.40
C ALA A 145 24.30 -9.48 -39.47
N THR A 146 25.55 -9.07 -39.30
CA THR A 146 26.59 -9.74 -38.50
C THR A 146 26.61 -9.24 -37.06
N LEU A 147 25.49 -8.68 -36.57
CA LEU A 147 25.34 -8.38 -35.16
C LEU A 147 25.19 -9.71 -34.41
N PRO A 148 26.01 -10.00 -33.38
CA PRO A 148 25.90 -11.24 -32.62
C PRO A 148 24.53 -11.39 -31.96
N GLN A 149 23.72 -12.32 -32.46
CA GLN A 149 22.50 -12.76 -31.79
C GLN A 149 22.89 -13.80 -30.74
N LEU A 150 22.55 -13.50 -29.49
CA LEU A 150 22.78 -14.38 -28.36
C LEU A 150 21.48 -15.12 -28.04
N ASN A 151 21.62 -16.40 -27.72
CA ASN A 151 20.53 -17.29 -27.35
C ASN A 151 20.88 -18.08 -26.08
N ASP A 152 19.99 -18.96 -25.63
CA ASP A 152 20.12 -19.71 -24.38
C ASP A 152 21.41 -20.55 -24.29
N HIS A 153 22.01 -20.90 -25.45
CA HIS A 153 23.25 -21.68 -25.50
C HIS A 153 24.51 -20.82 -25.63
N SER A 154 24.46 -19.72 -26.40
CA SER A 154 25.63 -18.91 -26.73
C SER A 154 25.89 -17.75 -25.75
N PHE A 155 24.88 -17.38 -24.95
CA PHE A 155 24.91 -16.22 -24.07
C PHE A 155 26.04 -16.29 -23.03
N GLU A 156 26.06 -17.34 -22.22
CA GLU A 156 27.07 -17.48 -21.16
C GLU A 156 28.50 -17.59 -21.70
N GLN A 157 28.67 -18.33 -22.80
CA GLN A 157 29.97 -18.49 -23.45
C GLN A 157 30.50 -17.14 -23.92
N THR A 158 29.63 -16.30 -24.48
CA THR A 158 30.01 -14.96 -24.94
C THR A 158 30.45 -14.09 -23.77
N ILE A 159 29.69 -14.05 -22.66
CA ILE A 159 30.06 -13.23 -21.49
C ILE A 159 31.40 -13.68 -20.90
N LYS A 160 31.65 -14.99 -20.82
CA LYS A 160 32.90 -15.53 -20.26
C LYS A 160 34.12 -15.26 -21.15
N SER A 161 33.93 -14.92 -22.42
CA SER A 161 35.00 -14.76 -23.41
C SER A 161 35.58 -13.35 -23.48
N TYR A 162 34.85 -12.33 -23.02
CA TYR A 162 35.23 -10.92 -23.17
C TYR A 162 35.26 -10.21 -21.80
N ASP A 163 36.09 -9.18 -21.68
CA ASP A 163 36.27 -8.44 -20.42
C ASP A 163 35.09 -7.50 -20.14
N LEU A 164 34.48 -6.96 -21.21
CA LEU A 164 33.28 -6.14 -21.17
C LEU A 164 32.29 -6.60 -22.26
N VAL A 165 31.05 -6.91 -21.86
CA VAL A 165 29.98 -7.26 -22.81
C VAL A 165 28.75 -6.41 -22.57
N LEU A 166 28.27 -5.72 -23.61
CA LEU A 166 26.98 -5.04 -23.56
C LEU A 166 25.94 -5.87 -24.32
N VAL A 167 24.80 -6.16 -23.69
CA VAL A 167 23.73 -6.94 -24.31
C VAL A 167 22.44 -6.14 -24.32
N ALA A 168 21.90 -5.93 -25.53
CA ALA A 168 20.57 -5.35 -25.71
C ALA A 168 19.51 -6.45 -25.74
N PHE A 169 18.70 -6.54 -24.70
CA PHE A 169 17.52 -7.39 -24.65
C PHE A 169 16.32 -6.64 -25.24
N GLY A 170 15.64 -7.22 -26.23
CA GLY A 170 14.53 -6.57 -26.89
C GLY A 170 13.56 -7.52 -27.55
N ALA A 171 12.63 -6.95 -28.30
CA ALA A 171 11.62 -7.69 -29.06
C ALA A 171 11.43 -7.05 -30.45
N PRO A 172 11.14 -7.84 -31.50
CA PRO A 172 10.99 -7.33 -32.86
C PRO A 172 9.76 -6.43 -33.03
N TRP A 173 8.71 -6.63 -32.24
CA TRP A 173 7.49 -5.81 -32.27
C TRP A 173 7.61 -4.51 -31.46
N CYS A 174 8.66 -4.34 -30.65
CA CYS A 174 8.80 -3.20 -29.75
C CYS A 174 9.32 -1.95 -30.52
N PRO A 175 8.58 -0.83 -30.56
CA PRO A 175 9.01 0.38 -31.27
C PRO A 175 10.35 0.93 -30.77
N TRP A 176 10.59 0.90 -29.46
CA TRP A 176 11.84 1.37 -28.85
C TRP A 176 13.03 0.46 -29.18
N SER A 177 12.82 -0.85 -29.29
CA SER A 177 13.86 -1.79 -29.73
C SER A 177 14.18 -1.60 -31.21
N GLN A 178 13.18 -1.33 -32.05
CA GLN A 178 13.39 -1.00 -33.47
C GLN A 178 14.19 0.30 -33.62
N ARG A 179 13.90 1.32 -32.78
CA ARG A 179 14.64 2.59 -32.75
C ARG A 179 16.11 2.39 -32.34
N LEU A 180 16.38 1.50 -31.39
CA LEU A 180 17.75 1.22 -30.93
C LEU A 180 18.56 0.39 -31.95
N ASP A 181 17.92 -0.50 -32.72
CA ASP A 181 18.60 -1.45 -33.61
C ASP A 181 19.66 -0.83 -34.54
N PRO A 182 19.37 0.27 -35.27
CA PRO A 182 20.35 0.82 -36.19
C PRO A 182 21.51 1.51 -35.45
N VAL A 183 21.24 2.18 -34.33
CA VAL A 183 22.29 2.75 -33.47
C VAL A 183 23.19 1.64 -32.94
N TRP A 184 22.61 0.53 -32.50
CA TRP A 184 23.34 -0.62 -31.97
C TRP A 184 24.27 -1.26 -33.02
N ARG A 185 23.81 -1.41 -34.25
CA ARG A 185 24.65 -1.89 -35.36
C ARG A 185 25.75 -0.89 -35.72
N LYS A 186 25.47 0.41 -35.69
CA LYS A 186 26.50 1.45 -35.90
C LYS A 186 27.60 1.33 -34.83
N THR A 187 27.23 1.18 -33.56
CA THR A 187 28.17 0.94 -32.45
C THR A 187 29.01 -0.31 -32.68
N TRP A 188 28.41 -1.42 -33.14
CA TRP A 188 29.13 -2.66 -33.45
C TRP A 188 30.23 -2.46 -34.50
N GLU A 189 29.91 -1.77 -35.59
CA GLU A 189 30.87 -1.51 -36.67
C GLU A 189 31.99 -0.56 -36.23
N LEU A 190 31.69 0.40 -35.35
CA LEU A 190 32.71 1.26 -34.74
C LEU A 190 33.65 0.44 -33.83
N LEU A 191 33.11 -0.45 -32.99
CA LEU A 191 33.92 -1.28 -32.09
C LEU A 191 34.87 -2.21 -32.82
N LYS A 192 34.49 -2.77 -33.98
CA LYS A 192 35.38 -3.63 -34.79
C LYS A 192 36.65 -2.92 -35.24
N GLN A 193 36.61 -1.59 -35.38
CA GLN A 193 37.71 -0.76 -35.85
C GLN A 193 38.63 -0.29 -34.70
N LYS A 194 38.24 -0.51 -33.44
CA LYS A 194 38.98 -0.04 -32.27
C LYS A 194 40.07 -1.04 -31.84
N PRO A 195 41.18 -0.56 -31.23
CA PRO A 195 42.30 -1.43 -30.84
C PRO A 195 41.92 -2.45 -29.75
N TYR A 196 40.89 -2.17 -28.95
CA TYR A 196 40.39 -3.04 -27.88
C TYR A 196 39.24 -3.97 -28.30
N ARG A 197 39.02 -4.15 -29.61
CA ARG A 197 37.94 -5.01 -30.17
C ARG A 197 37.94 -6.45 -29.66
N ASP A 198 39.10 -6.97 -29.25
CA ASP A 198 39.24 -8.35 -28.78
C ASP A 198 38.88 -8.50 -27.28
N HIS A 199 38.73 -7.37 -26.57
CA HIS A 199 38.34 -7.32 -25.15
C HIS A 199 36.87 -6.98 -24.94
N VAL A 200 36.20 -6.41 -25.94
CA VAL A 200 34.81 -5.91 -25.85
C VAL A 200 33.91 -6.59 -26.87
N ARG A 201 32.69 -6.94 -26.44
CA ARG A 201 31.65 -7.45 -27.33
C ARG A 201 30.32 -6.74 -27.09
N ILE A 202 29.55 -6.54 -28.15
CA ILE A 202 28.13 -6.23 -28.02
C ILE A 202 27.28 -7.34 -28.62
N GLY A 203 26.13 -7.61 -28.01
CA GLY A 203 25.20 -8.63 -28.45
C GLY A 203 23.75 -8.15 -28.37
N LYS A 204 22.86 -8.90 -29.02
CA LYS A 204 21.42 -8.70 -28.94
C LYS A 204 20.75 -10.03 -28.59
N VAL A 205 19.71 -9.96 -27.76
CA VAL A 205 18.85 -11.10 -27.42
C VAL A 205 17.42 -10.74 -27.78
N ASP A 206 16.79 -11.57 -28.60
CA ASP A 206 15.34 -11.48 -28.87
C ASP A 206 14.57 -12.24 -27.80
N CYS A 207 13.94 -11.55 -26.85
CA CYS A 207 13.21 -12.20 -25.77
C CYS A 207 11.90 -12.87 -26.19
N THR A 208 11.49 -12.74 -27.45
CA THR A 208 10.27 -13.35 -28.00
C THR A 208 10.54 -14.67 -28.72
N ALA A 209 11.79 -14.92 -29.11
CA ALA A 209 12.17 -16.16 -29.76
C ALA A 209 12.25 -17.31 -28.75
N SER A 210 11.88 -18.51 -29.21
CA SER A 210 11.78 -19.71 -28.35
C SER A 210 13.13 -20.17 -27.79
N ASP A 211 14.23 -19.84 -28.45
CA ASP A 211 15.60 -20.26 -28.12
C ASP A 211 16.35 -19.27 -27.20
N SER A 212 15.70 -18.18 -26.79
CA SER A 212 16.27 -17.11 -25.95
C SER A 212 15.34 -16.68 -24.80
N HIS A 213 14.10 -17.20 -24.78
CA HIS A 213 13.10 -16.90 -23.76
C HIS A 213 13.58 -17.24 -22.34
N SER A 214 14.28 -18.37 -22.17
CA SER A 214 14.79 -18.80 -20.86
C SER A 214 15.82 -17.82 -20.30
N THR A 215 16.72 -17.32 -21.16
CA THR A 215 17.71 -16.29 -20.80
C THR A 215 17.02 -15.04 -20.30
N CYS A 216 16.05 -14.49 -21.05
CA CYS A 216 15.37 -13.26 -20.63
C CYS A 216 14.59 -13.41 -19.31
N GLN A 217 14.00 -14.59 -19.07
CA GLN A 217 13.31 -14.88 -17.82
C GLN A 217 14.27 -15.01 -16.64
N LYS A 218 15.35 -15.80 -16.78
CA LYS A 218 16.40 -15.97 -15.74
C LYS A 218 17.08 -14.66 -15.39
N HIS A 219 17.24 -13.80 -16.38
CA HIS A 219 17.81 -12.48 -16.21
C HIS A 219 16.77 -11.44 -15.79
N HIS A 220 15.49 -11.76 -15.55
CA HIS A 220 14.48 -10.80 -15.08
C HIS A 220 14.32 -9.58 -16.00
N ILE A 221 14.22 -9.80 -17.32
CA ILE A 221 14.00 -8.72 -18.29
C ILE A 221 12.50 -8.41 -18.39
N HIS A 222 12.08 -7.36 -17.69
CA HIS A 222 10.67 -6.94 -17.62
C HIS A 222 10.29 -5.82 -18.61
N ALA A 223 11.27 -5.15 -19.21
CA ALA A 223 11.06 -4.05 -20.16
C ALA A 223 12.05 -4.12 -21.34
N PHE A 224 11.66 -3.53 -22.48
CA PHE A 224 12.41 -3.54 -23.72
C PHE A 224 12.56 -2.13 -24.30
N PRO A 225 13.71 -1.78 -24.90
CA PRO A 225 14.96 -2.50 -24.78
C PRO A 225 15.54 -2.33 -23.38
N THR A 226 16.16 -3.38 -22.83
CA THR A 226 16.99 -3.27 -21.62
C THR A 226 18.42 -3.55 -22.03
N ILE A 227 19.35 -2.63 -21.74
CA ILE A 227 20.76 -2.79 -22.06
C ILE A 227 21.49 -3.17 -20.76
N ARG A 228 22.13 -4.34 -20.76
CA ARG A 228 22.94 -4.80 -19.64
C ARG A 228 24.42 -4.78 -19.96
N ILE A 229 25.20 -4.45 -18.95
CA ILE A 229 26.65 -4.43 -18.98
C ILE A 229 27.15 -5.57 -18.09
N TYR A 230 27.96 -6.45 -18.67
CA TYR A 230 28.64 -7.54 -17.98
C TYR A 230 30.14 -7.25 -17.97
N ARG A 231 30.76 -7.34 -16.80
CA ARG A 231 32.18 -7.04 -16.59
C ARG A 231 32.91 -8.25 -16.04
N HIS A 232 34.22 -8.28 -16.24
CA HIS A 232 35.12 -9.26 -15.61
C HIS A 232 34.73 -10.72 -15.87
N ARG A 233 34.10 -10.99 -17.02
CA ARG A 233 33.66 -12.34 -17.44
C ARG A 233 32.66 -12.97 -16.46
N GLN A 234 31.94 -12.17 -15.68
CA GLN A 234 30.94 -12.64 -14.71
C GLN A 234 29.53 -12.57 -15.31
N VAL A 235 28.86 -13.72 -15.40
CA VAL A 235 27.48 -13.82 -15.90
C VAL A 235 26.46 -13.30 -14.87
N HIS A 236 26.78 -13.46 -13.59
CA HIS A 236 25.89 -13.15 -12.48
C HIS A 236 26.05 -11.72 -11.95
N SER A 237 27.06 -10.98 -12.40
CA SER A 237 27.26 -9.59 -12.02
C SER A 237 26.98 -8.72 -13.24
N HIS A 238 25.91 -7.93 -13.18
CA HIS A 238 25.52 -7.06 -14.29
C HIS A 238 24.97 -5.73 -13.84
N GLU A 239 25.17 -4.72 -14.67
CA GLU A 239 24.70 -3.36 -14.47
C GLU A 239 23.69 -3.01 -15.57
N ASN A 240 22.67 -2.22 -15.26
CA ASN A 240 21.79 -1.65 -16.27
C ASN A 240 22.39 -0.35 -16.79
N TYR A 241 22.42 -0.21 -18.11
CA TYR A 241 22.76 1.04 -18.76
C TYR A 241 21.50 1.90 -18.92
N LEU A 242 21.46 3.05 -18.27
CA LEU A 242 20.34 4.00 -18.28
C LEU A 242 20.67 5.30 -19.03
N GLY A 243 21.87 5.40 -19.60
CA GLY A 243 22.31 6.59 -20.32
C GLY A 243 21.71 6.76 -21.71
N ASN A 244 22.14 7.83 -22.38
CA ASN A 244 21.70 8.17 -23.73
C ASN A 244 22.03 7.07 -24.74
N ARG A 245 21.10 6.81 -25.66
CA ARG A 245 21.19 5.70 -26.61
C ARG A 245 21.77 6.18 -27.94
N ASP A 246 22.98 6.74 -27.88
CA ASP A 246 23.75 7.20 -29.03
C ASP A 246 24.99 6.33 -29.25
N SER A 247 25.36 6.13 -30.52
CA SER A 247 26.51 5.30 -30.89
C SER A 247 27.82 5.88 -30.35
N ALA A 248 27.98 7.20 -30.36
CA ALA A 248 29.15 7.88 -29.78
C ALA A 248 29.22 7.67 -28.26
N VAL A 249 28.11 7.87 -27.56
CA VAL A 249 28.02 7.72 -26.10
C VAL A 249 28.30 6.28 -25.67
N PHE A 250 27.84 5.28 -26.44
CA PHE A 250 28.19 3.87 -26.17
C PHE A 250 29.69 3.60 -26.30
N ILE A 251 30.36 4.19 -27.30
CA ILE A 251 31.81 4.03 -27.48
C ILE A 251 32.57 4.69 -26.32
N GLU A 252 32.18 5.91 -25.95
CA GLU A 252 32.75 6.64 -24.81
C GLU A 252 32.60 5.84 -23.51
N PHE A 253 31.39 5.32 -23.26
CA PHE A 253 31.13 4.46 -22.11
C PHE A 253 32.06 3.24 -22.09
N VAL A 254 32.27 2.58 -23.23
CA VAL A 254 33.19 1.43 -23.34
C VAL A 254 34.64 1.83 -23.06
N GLU A 255 35.08 2.97 -23.59
CA GLU A 255 36.45 3.48 -23.37
C GLU A 255 36.70 3.86 -21.91
N GLU A 256 35.70 4.42 -21.21
CA GLU A 256 35.78 4.71 -19.78
C GLU A 256 35.72 3.43 -18.92
N ALA A 257 34.90 2.46 -19.34
CA ALA A 257 34.70 1.19 -18.66
C ALA A 257 35.94 0.28 -18.68
N LEU A 258 36.87 0.48 -19.61
CA LEU A 258 38.07 -0.34 -19.77
C LEU A 258 39.28 0.26 -19.04
N PRO A 259 40.23 -0.59 -18.58
CA PRO A 259 41.52 -0.13 -18.12
C PRO A 259 42.23 0.76 -19.15
N LYS A 260 42.72 1.93 -18.72
CA LYS A 260 43.33 2.95 -19.60
C LYS A 260 44.42 2.42 -20.54
N HIS A 261 45.18 1.41 -20.12
CA HIS A 261 46.25 0.79 -20.94
C HIS A 261 45.74 0.05 -22.18
N LEU A 262 44.48 -0.40 -22.20
CA LEU A 262 43.85 -1.04 -23.36
C LEU A 262 43.31 -0.01 -24.38
N VAL A 263 43.06 1.22 -23.91
CA VAL A 263 42.45 2.30 -24.70
C VAL A 263 43.50 3.21 -25.34
N THR A 264 44.67 3.37 -24.71
CA THR A 264 45.78 4.21 -25.20
C THR A 264 46.48 3.61 -26.42
N GLY A 265 45.81 3.73 -27.57
CA GLY A 265 46.30 3.38 -28.90
C GLY A 265 45.63 4.26 -29.95
N GLY A 266 45.82 5.58 -29.87
CA GLY A 266 45.40 6.55 -30.90
C GLY A 266 44.30 7.51 -30.44
N GLY A 267 44.54 8.81 -30.66
CA GLY A 267 43.75 9.92 -30.09
C GLY A 267 42.29 9.98 -30.57
N GLY A 268 41.39 10.16 -29.60
CA GLY A 268 40.04 10.66 -29.84
C GLY A 268 40.03 12.19 -29.69
N ALA A 269 39.30 12.87 -30.59
CA ALA A 269 39.02 14.30 -30.49
C ALA A 269 38.26 14.62 -29.19
N PRO A 270 38.36 15.85 -28.64
CA PRO A 270 37.63 16.20 -27.44
C PRO A 270 36.13 16.35 -27.78
N LEU A 271 35.34 15.36 -27.39
CA LEU A 271 33.90 15.49 -27.19
C LEU A 271 33.66 15.82 -25.71
N ASP A 272 32.56 16.51 -25.45
CA ASP A 272 32.23 17.15 -24.17
C ASP A 272 32.39 16.20 -22.99
N ALA A 273 33.42 16.45 -22.15
CA ALA A 273 33.73 15.62 -20.98
C ALA A 273 32.54 15.46 -20.02
N ASP A 274 31.59 16.40 -20.05
CA ASP A 274 30.35 16.38 -19.29
C ASP A 274 29.39 15.27 -19.74
N LYS A 275 29.32 14.94 -21.04
CA LYS A 275 28.47 13.86 -21.57
C LYS A 275 29.03 12.48 -21.24
N ALA A 276 30.35 12.31 -21.34
CA ALA A 276 31.03 11.09 -20.92
C ALA A 276 30.83 10.81 -19.42
N ALA A 277 31.03 11.83 -18.57
CA ALA A 277 30.81 11.72 -17.14
C ALA A 277 29.34 11.44 -16.77
N ALA A 278 28.38 11.94 -17.56
CA ALA A 278 26.96 11.64 -17.38
C ALA A 278 26.64 10.17 -17.72
N ALA A 279 27.19 9.65 -18.82
CA ALA A 279 26.98 8.27 -19.26
C ALA A 279 27.50 7.24 -18.24
N ALA A 280 28.64 7.49 -17.58
CA ALA A 280 29.15 6.64 -16.52
C ALA A 280 28.37 6.75 -15.20
N ARG A 281 27.72 7.90 -14.93
CA ARG A 281 26.83 8.07 -13.76
C ARG A 281 25.48 7.37 -13.93
N SER A 282 25.02 7.18 -15.16
CA SER A 282 23.77 6.49 -15.50
C SER A 282 23.88 4.96 -15.54
N VAL A 283 24.79 4.37 -14.77
CA VAL A 283 24.99 2.93 -14.69
C VAL A 283 24.58 2.45 -13.31
N GLU A 284 23.56 1.60 -13.27
CA GLU A 284 23.04 1.07 -12.02
C GLU A 284 23.46 -0.38 -11.84
N SER A 285 24.19 -0.67 -10.75
CA SER A 285 24.63 -2.01 -10.40
C SER A 285 23.51 -2.78 -9.69
N HIS A 286 22.98 -3.81 -10.36
CA HIS A 286 21.94 -4.67 -9.82
C HIS A 286 22.53 -6.04 -9.50
N THR A 287 22.79 -6.31 -8.23
CA THR A 287 23.09 -7.67 -7.76
C THR A 287 21.81 -8.51 -7.78
N LEU A 288 21.47 -9.01 -8.98
CA LEU A 288 20.65 -10.17 -9.35
C LEU A 288 19.28 -10.46 -8.72
N ALA A 289 18.78 -9.69 -7.77
CA ALA A 289 17.48 -9.91 -7.18
C ALA A 289 16.57 -8.74 -7.58
N GLY A 290 15.53 -9.01 -8.38
CA GLY A 290 14.63 -8.02 -8.96
C GLY A 290 14.20 -6.93 -7.97
N GLU A 291 14.45 -5.67 -8.34
CA GLU A 291 14.14 -4.51 -7.52
C GLU A 291 12.62 -4.31 -7.36
N GLY A 292 12.21 -4.05 -6.12
CA GLY A 292 10.88 -3.60 -5.75
C GLY A 292 10.85 -2.09 -5.49
N CYS A 293 9.64 -1.55 -5.36
CA CYS A 293 9.43 -0.14 -5.07
C CYS A 293 8.37 0.05 -3.98
N GLN A 294 8.75 0.71 -2.90
CA GLN A 294 7.82 1.21 -1.89
C GLN A 294 7.33 2.60 -2.26
N LEU A 295 6.03 2.72 -2.49
CA LEU A 295 5.34 3.96 -2.80
C LEU A 295 4.62 4.45 -1.54
N THR A 296 5.06 5.59 -1.00
CA THR A 296 4.41 6.23 0.14
C THR A 296 3.96 7.63 -0.22
N GLY A 297 2.78 8.04 0.22
CA GLY A 297 2.32 9.39 -0.08
C GLY A 297 0.87 9.65 0.22
N SER A 298 0.38 10.74 -0.34
CA SER A 298 -1.02 11.11 -0.28
C SER A 298 -1.57 11.56 -1.62
N LEU A 299 -2.76 11.07 -1.98
CA LEU A 299 -3.52 11.48 -3.16
C LEU A 299 -4.72 12.32 -2.73
N GLU A 300 -4.93 13.47 -3.35
CA GLU A 300 -6.17 14.24 -3.22
C GLU A 300 -7.11 13.85 -4.35
N ILE A 301 -8.30 13.37 -3.99
CA ILE A 301 -9.28 12.81 -4.94
C ILE A 301 -10.66 13.41 -4.72
N SER A 302 -11.48 13.37 -5.76
CA SER A 302 -12.90 13.71 -5.68
C SER A 302 -13.63 12.69 -4.80
N ARG A 303 -14.61 13.13 -4.01
CA ARG A 303 -15.44 12.26 -3.17
C ARG A 303 -16.55 11.58 -3.98
N VAL A 304 -16.13 10.77 -4.95
CA VAL A 304 -17.00 9.97 -5.82
C VAL A 304 -16.37 8.61 -6.04
N PRO A 305 -17.13 7.59 -6.51
CA PRO A 305 -16.54 6.31 -6.87
C PRO A 305 -15.42 6.47 -7.91
N GLY A 306 -14.34 5.71 -7.74
CA GLY A 306 -13.17 5.81 -8.60
C GLY A 306 -12.17 4.68 -8.38
N SER A 307 -10.99 4.84 -8.95
CA SER A 307 -9.88 3.93 -8.73
C SER A 307 -8.55 4.66 -8.80
N PHE A 308 -7.61 4.26 -7.96
CA PHE A 308 -6.21 4.53 -8.21
C PHE A 308 -5.49 3.23 -8.57
N ARG A 309 -4.55 3.30 -9.51
CA ARG A 309 -3.79 2.15 -10.00
C ARG A 309 -2.30 2.43 -9.89
N ILE A 310 -1.56 1.39 -9.54
CA ILE A 310 -0.11 1.37 -9.57
C ILE A 310 0.28 0.48 -10.75
N SER A 311 1.01 1.05 -11.70
CA SER A 311 1.39 0.36 -12.93
C SER A 311 2.82 0.71 -13.35
N ALA A 312 3.37 -0.07 -14.29
CA ALA A 312 4.64 0.25 -14.90
C ALA A 312 4.42 1.17 -16.12
N GLN A 313 5.02 2.35 -16.11
CA GLN A 313 4.96 3.33 -17.21
C GLN A 313 6.37 3.85 -17.52
N SER A 314 6.66 4.07 -18.80
CA SER A 314 7.91 4.66 -19.27
C SER A 314 7.72 5.22 -20.66
N ASP A 315 8.35 6.37 -20.93
CA ASP A 315 8.35 6.99 -22.26
C ASP A 315 9.46 6.46 -23.17
N ALA A 316 10.37 5.61 -22.67
CA ALA A 316 11.52 5.08 -23.43
C ALA A 316 11.58 3.54 -23.51
N HIS A 317 10.62 2.85 -22.88
CA HIS A 317 10.57 1.40 -22.78
C HIS A 317 9.16 0.84 -22.99
N SER A 318 9.08 -0.35 -23.60
CA SER A 318 7.87 -1.18 -23.66
C SER A 318 7.96 -2.29 -22.62
N PHE A 319 6.90 -2.54 -21.88
CA PHE A 319 6.89 -3.59 -20.86
C PHE A 319 6.52 -4.96 -21.42
N ASN A 320 7.18 -6.00 -20.92
CA ASN A 320 6.85 -7.39 -21.22
C ASN A 320 5.78 -7.90 -20.26
N SER A 321 4.52 -7.78 -20.65
CA SER A 321 3.35 -8.13 -19.83
C SER A 321 3.32 -9.58 -19.34
N ARG A 322 4.02 -10.52 -20.01
CA ARG A 322 4.04 -11.94 -19.62
C ARG A 322 4.84 -12.22 -18.37
N VAL A 323 5.95 -11.51 -18.21
CA VAL A 323 6.90 -11.71 -17.11
C VAL A 323 6.78 -10.65 -16.02
N MET A 324 5.93 -9.63 -16.23
CA MET A 324 5.60 -8.65 -15.22
C MET A 324 4.89 -9.30 -14.05
N ASN A 325 5.27 -8.89 -12.85
CA ASN A 325 4.66 -9.37 -11.62
C ASN A 325 4.26 -8.15 -10.78
N VAL A 326 2.98 -8.06 -10.46
CA VAL A 326 2.39 -6.96 -9.69
C VAL A 326 2.06 -7.36 -8.24
N SER A 327 2.71 -8.40 -7.73
CA SER A 327 2.71 -8.74 -6.31
C SER A 327 3.10 -7.53 -5.49
N HIS A 328 2.33 -7.28 -4.44
CA HIS A 328 2.52 -6.11 -3.60
C HIS A 328 2.04 -6.33 -2.17
N HIS A 329 2.59 -5.54 -1.27
CA HIS A 329 2.25 -5.51 0.14
C HIS A 329 1.66 -4.15 0.51
N VAL A 330 0.48 -4.16 1.11
CA VAL A 330 -0.18 -2.94 1.61
C VAL A 330 0.21 -2.78 3.08
N ASP A 331 1.18 -1.90 3.35
CA ASP A 331 1.56 -1.56 4.73
C ASP A 331 0.48 -0.67 5.37
N LYS A 332 -0.02 0.29 4.60
CA LYS A 332 -1.02 1.25 5.07
C LYS A 332 -1.85 1.76 3.90
N LEU A 333 -3.16 1.78 4.03
CA LEU A 333 -4.06 2.48 3.12
C LEU A 333 -5.19 3.08 3.95
N LEU A 334 -5.30 4.40 3.98
CA LEU A 334 -6.28 5.13 4.78
C LEU A 334 -6.96 6.21 3.95
N PHE A 335 -8.24 6.41 4.21
CA PHE A 335 -9.02 7.52 3.70
C PHE A 335 -9.21 8.55 4.83
N ALA A 336 -9.09 9.83 4.50
CA ALA A 336 -9.19 10.93 5.44
C ALA A 336 -9.85 12.16 4.79
N TYR A 337 -10.44 13.02 5.62
CA TYR A 337 -10.91 14.34 5.23
C TYR A 337 -9.71 15.27 4.94
N THR A 338 -9.89 16.31 4.13
CA THR A 338 -8.75 17.13 3.65
C THR A 338 -8.04 17.91 4.76
N ASP A 339 -8.79 18.28 5.80
CA ASP A 339 -8.36 19.18 6.88
C ASP A 339 -7.84 18.42 8.12
N GLU A 340 -8.01 17.10 8.17
CA GLU A 340 -7.65 16.30 9.34
C GLU A 340 -6.28 15.62 9.23
N ARG A 341 -5.51 15.71 10.33
CA ARG A 341 -4.26 14.95 10.47
C ARG A 341 -4.55 13.56 11.05
N PRO A 342 -4.11 12.46 10.41
CA PRO A 342 -4.41 11.10 10.84
C PRO A 342 -3.96 10.76 12.28
N ALA A 343 -2.98 11.47 12.84
CA ALA A 343 -2.47 11.22 14.19
C ALA A 343 -3.50 11.39 15.33
N LYS A 344 -4.52 12.25 15.16
CA LYS A 344 -5.54 12.46 16.21
C LYS A 344 -6.57 11.32 16.28
N THR A 345 -6.94 10.79 15.12
CA THR A 345 -7.97 9.76 14.95
C THR A 345 -7.60 8.37 15.49
N HIS A 346 -6.31 8.06 15.66
CA HIS A 346 -5.83 6.76 16.18
C HIS A 346 -6.24 6.48 17.64
N LYS A 347 -6.59 7.52 18.41
CA LYS A 347 -7.04 7.36 19.80
C LYS A 347 -8.47 6.84 19.90
N VAL A 348 -9.27 7.03 18.84
CA VAL A 348 -10.70 6.69 18.81
C VAL A 348 -10.90 5.34 18.11
N ILE A 349 -10.21 5.11 16.99
CA ILE A 349 -10.27 3.85 16.25
C ILE A 349 -8.86 3.38 15.91
N SER A 350 -8.60 2.09 16.11
CA SER A 350 -7.35 1.43 15.73
C SER A 350 -7.11 1.50 14.21
N ILE A 351 -5.87 1.31 13.77
CA ILE A 351 -5.57 1.38 12.33
C ILE A 351 -6.15 0.17 11.58
N GLU A 352 -6.20 -0.96 12.26
CA GLU A 352 -6.70 -2.25 11.77
C GLU A 352 -8.21 -2.19 11.48
N GLU A 353 -8.98 -1.52 12.34
CA GLU A 353 -10.41 -1.30 12.13
C GLU A 353 -10.69 -0.34 10.96
N ARG A 354 -9.81 0.63 10.75
CA ARG A 354 -9.93 1.61 9.64
C ARG A 354 -9.47 1.06 8.30
N SER A 355 -8.52 0.13 8.32
CA SER A 355 -7.84 -0.41 7.15
C SER A 355 -7.88 -1.92 7.16
N SER A 356 -8.87 -2.50 6.51
CA SER A 356 -8.95 -3.96 6.31
C SER A 356 -7.76 -4.56 5.53
N LEU A 357 -6.98 -3.73 4.82
CA LEU A 357 -5.77 -4.14 4.11
C LEU A 357 -4.47 -3.86 4.89
N TYR A 358 -4.56 -3.54 6.18
CA TYR A 358 -3.37 -3.21 6.98
C TYR A 358 -2.43 -4.42 7.10
N GLN A 359 -1.17 -4.25 6.67
CA GLN A 359 -0.13 -5.29 6.68
C GLN A 359 -0.52 -6.56 5.91
N MET A 360 -1.18 -6.41 4.76
CA MET A 360 -1.61 -7.52 3.92
C MET A 360 -0.78 -7.61 2.64
N GLY A 361 -0.33 -8.83 2.30
CA GLY A 361 0.36 -9.14 1.05
C GLY A 361 -0.57 -9.79 0.01
N PHE A 362 -0.44 -9.37 -1.24
CA PHE A 362 -1.18 -9.90 -2.38
C PHE A 362 -0.19 -10.37 -3.44
N MET A 363 -0.20 -11.67 -3.67
CA MET A 363 0.71 -12.31 -4.62
C MET A 363 -0.02 -12.60 -5.93
N MET A 364 0.66 -12.33 -7.04
CA MET A 364 0.19 -12.72 -8.37
C MET A 364 0.58 -14.18 -8.62
N ASP A 365 -0.42 -15.05 -8.80
CA ASP A 365 -0.21 -16.48 -9.04
C ASP A 365 -0.21 -16.81 -10.54
N GLN A 366 -0.89 -15.98 -11.36
CA GLN A 366 -1.05 -16.20 -12.80
C GLN A 366 -0.24 -15.19 -13.64
N GLU A 367 0.34 -15.65 -14.73
CA GLU A 367 0.94 -14.77 -15.75
C GLU A 367 -0.14 -13.88 -16.40
N LEU A 368 0.23 -12.64 -16.73
CA LEU A 368 -0.64 -11.64 -17.37
C LEU A 368 -1.87 -11.24 -16.54
N ALA A 369 -1.81 -11.37 -15.21
CA ALA A 369 -2.93 -11.03 -14.34
C ALA A 369 -2.81 -9.61 -13.75
N THR A 370 -3.96 -8.98 -13.55
CA THR A 370 -4.10 -7.72 -12.80
C THR A 370 -4.71 -8.01 -11.44
N LEU A 371 -4.14 -7.45 -10.37
CA LEU A 371 -4.70 -7.59 -9.02
C LEU A 371 -5.64 -6.42 -8.74
N LYS A 372 -6.94 -6.72 -8.61
CA LYS A 372 -8.00 -5.72 -8.41
C LYS A 372 -8.54 -5.80 -6.99
N HIS A 373 -8.48 -4.68 -6.27
CA HIS A 373 -9.06 -4.50 -4.95
C HIS A 373 -10.34 -3.68 -5.08
N TYR A 374 -11.39 -4.10 -4.41
CA TYR A 374 -12.67 -3.41 -4.33
C TYR A 374 -12.90 -2.99 -2.88
N LEU A 375 -12.86 -1.69 -2.64
CA LEU A 375 -12.93 -1.06 -1.33
C LEU A 375 -14.29 -0.36 -1.19
N LYS A 376 -15.09 -0.78 -0.21
CA LYS A 376 -16.30 -0.06 0.18
C LYS A 376 -15.97 0.88 1.33
N VAL A 377 -15.97 2.17 1.05
CA VAL A 377 -15.57 3.24 1.98
C VAL A 377 -16.81 3.84 2.64
N VAL A 378 -16.80 3.99 3.95
CA VAL A 378 -17.92 4.46 4.77
C VAL A 378 -17.42 5.59 5.67
N PRO A 379 -18.06 6.79 5.63
CA PRO A 379 -17.75 7.86 6.57
C PRO A 379 -18.08 7.45 8.01
N PHE A 380 -17.24 7.86 8.94
CA PHE A 380 -17.36 7.58 10.37
C PHE A 380 -17.19 8.86 11.19
N HIS A 381 -18.15 9.17 12.06
CA HIS A 381 -18.08 10.30 12.98
C HIS A 381 -18.18 9.80 14.43
N HIS A 382 -17.28 10.26 15.30
CA HIS A 382 -17.33 10.01 16.73
C HIS A 382 -17.62 11.30 17.48
N HIS A 383 -18.67 11.30 18.29
CA HIS A 383 -19.05 12.40 19.15
C HIS A 383 -18.66 12.07 20.59
N ASP A 384 -17.69 12.82 21.10
CA ASP A 384 -17.26 12.71 22.48
C ASP A 384 -18.29 13.34 23.42
N LEU A 385 -18.26 13.02 24.72
CA LEU A 385 -19.07 13.70 25.76
C LEU A 385 -18.87 15.24 25.78
N SER A 386 -17.74 15.73 25.26
CA SER A 386 -17.44 17.16 25.15
C SER A 386 -18.15 17.86 23.99
N GLY A 387 -18.81 17.10 23.10
CA GLY A 387 -19.37 17.58 21.85
C GLY A 387 -18.34 17.74 20.72
N HIS A 388 -17.08 17.34 20.94
CA HIS A 388 -16.08 17.28 19.88
C HIS A 388 -16.41 16.15 18.90
N VAL A 389 -16.31 16.44 17.59
CA VAL A 389 -16.55 15.46 16.53
C VAL A 389 -15.22 15.08 15.90
N THR A 390 -14.86 13.80 16.00
CA THR A 390 -13.73 13.22 15.28
C THR A 390 -14.24 12.56 14.02
N GLN A 391 -13.72 12.96 12.85
CA GLN A 391 -14.15 12.39 11.58
C GLN A 391 -13.10 11.38 11.07
N ALA A 392 -13.56 10.34 10.38
CA ALA A 392 -12.71 9.37 9.72
C ALA A 392 -13.47 8.68 8.60
N TYR A 393 -12.76 7.86 7.83
CA TYR A 393 -13.34 6.88 6.93
C TYR A 393 -12.92 5.48 7.37
N LEU A 394 -13.86 4.55 7.30
CA LEU A 394 -13.65 3.12 7.46
C LEU A 394 -13.81 2.46 6.10
N TYR A 395 -13.13 1.36 5.85
CA TYR A 395 -13.42 0.57 4.65
C TYR A 395 -13.19 -0.92 4.85
N LYS A 396 -13.96 -1.69 4.09
CA LYS A 396 -13.72 -3.12 3.88
C LYS A 396 -13.32 -3.36 2.44
N ALA A 397 -12.35 -4.24 2.23
CA ALA A 397 -11.80 -4.55 0.94
C ALA A 397 -11.92 -6.03 0.62
N ASN A 398 -12.21 -6.32 -0.64
CA ASN A 398 -12.05 -7.64 -1.25
C ASN A 398 -11.03 -7.55 -2.38
N TYR A 399 -10.36 -8.64 -2.70
CA TYR A 399 -9.40 -8.70 -3.81
C TYR A 399 -9.80 -9.80 -4.79
N ASN A 400 -9.50 -9.60 -6.07
CA ASN A 400 -9.63 -10.60 -7.12
C ASN A 400 -8.46 -10.48 -8.10
N GLU A 401 -7.95 -11.62 -8.55
CA GLU A 401 -7.00 -11.70 -9.64
C GLU A 401 -7.77 -11.82 -10.97
N TYR A 402 -7.54 -10.88 -11.90
CA TYR A 402 -8.23 -10.84 -13.18
C TYR A 402 -7.26 -11.10 -14.32
N ARG A 403 -7.55 -12.12 -15.13
CA ARG A 403 -6.83 -12.46 -16.35
C ARG A 403 -7.65 -12.07 -17.59
N PRO A 404 -7.10 -11.32 -18.55
CA PRO A 404 -7.79 -11.03 -19.80
C PRO A 404 -8.03 -12.32 -20.61
N ARG A 405 -9.28 -12.55 -21.03
CA ARG A 405 -9.75 -13.81 -21.66
C ARG A 405 -9.24 -14.05 -23.09
N LYS A 406 -8.72 -13.02 -23.77
CA LYS A 406 -8.11 -13.09 -25.11
C LYS A 406 -6.98 -12.07 -25.24
N LEU A 407 -5.73 -12.53 -25.21
CA LEU A 407 -4.67 -11.90 -26.00
C LEU A 407 -4.64 -12.59 -27.37
N GLU A 408 -5.67 -12.39 -28.19
CA GLU A 408 -5.51 -12.63 -29.62
C GLU A 408 -4.58 -11.53 -30.11
N TRP A 409 -3.38 -11.93 -30.54
CA TRP A 409 -2.30 -11.03 -30.86
C TRP A 409 -2.73 -9.90 -31.80
N TYR A 410 -2.39 -8.68 -31.41
CA TYR A 410 -2.19 -7.49 -32.25
C TYR A 410 -0.96 -7.68 -33.18
N GLU A 411 -0.76 -8.89 -33.70
CA GLU A 411 0.25 -9.20 -34.71
C GLU A 411 -0.17 -8.55 -36.03
N GLY A 412 0.32 -7.34 -36.30
CA GLY A 412 0.30 -6.80 -37.66
C GLY A 412 -0.21 -5.38 -37.85
N LYS A 413 -0.41 -4.57 -36.80
CA LYS A 413 -0.66 -3.13 -36.97
C LYS A 413 0.37 -2.32 -36.19
N ALA A 414 1.26 -1.66 -36.93
CA ALA A 414 2.32 -0.80 -36.40
C ALA A 414 1.80 0.43 -35.62
N ASP A 415 0.49 0.72 -35.69
CA ASP A 415 -0.14 1.91 -35.11
C ASP A 415 -1.08 1.62 -33.92
N ALA A 416 -1.00 0.43 -33.32
CA ALA A 416 -1.83 0.12 -32.15
C ALA A 416 -1.28 0.84 -30.91
N HIS A 417 -1.94 1.93 -30.53
CA HIS A 417 -1.80 2.57 -29.23
C HIS A 417 -1.80 1.47 -28.15
N VAL A 418 -0.69 1.35 -27.41
CA VAL A 418 -0.57 0.40 -26.30
C VAL A 418 -1.63 0.78 -25.28
N ASP A 419 -2.75 0.07 -25.29
CA ASP A 419 -3.78 0.29 -24.29
C ASP A 419 -3.14 -0.01 -22.94
N THR A 420 -3.01 1.01 -22.09
CA THR A 420 -2.48 0.88 -20.73
C THR A 420 -3.31 -0.10 -19.89
N GLN A 421 -4.50 -0.50 -20.38
CA GLN A 421 -5.31 -1.59 -19.83
C GLN A 421 -4.71 -3.00 -20.01
N MET A 422 -3.76 -3.20 -20.93
CA MET A 422 -3.13 -4.51 -21.19
C MET A 422 -1.86 -4.77 -20.36
N VAL A 423 -1.38 -3.79 -19.60
CA VAL A 423 -0.24 -3.96 -18.69
C VAL A 423 -0.75 -4.48 -17.34
N PRO A 424 -0.21 -5.59 -16.80
CA PRO A 424 -0.46 -6.00 -15.42
C PRO A 424 -0.32 -4.82 -14.46
N ASN A 425 -1.34 -4.61 -13.62
CA ASN A 425 -1.41 -3.49 -12.69
C ASN A 425 -2.04 -3.93 -11.36
N ALA A 426 -1.71 -3.18 -10.30
CA ALA A 426 -2.38 -3.26 -9.01
C ALA A 426 -3.41 -2.12 -8.93
N VAL A 427 -4.70 -2.46 -8.92
CA VAL A 427 -5.79 -1.48 -8.98
C VAL A 427 -6.58 -1.51 -7.68
N PHE A 428 -6.91 -0.32 -7.17
CA PHE A 428 -7.71 -0.12 -5.98
C PHE A 428 -8.95 0.68 -6.35
N HIS A 429 -10.05 -0.03 -6.61
CA HIS A 429 -11.36 0.55 -6.83
C HIS A 429 -11.98 0.90 -5.49
N TYR A 430 -12.38 2.16 -5.32
CA TYR A 430 -13.06 2.61 -4.11
C TYR A 430 -14.46 3.14 -4.45
N ASP A 431 -15.43 2.77 -3.63
CA ASP A 431 -16.82 3.18 -3.74
C ASP A 431 -17.28 3.74 -2.38
N ILE A 432 -17.77 4.98 -2.39
CA ILE A 432 -18.14 5.72 -1.18
C ILE A 432 -19.61 5.45 -0.86
N SER A 433 -19.89 5.07 0.38
CA SER A 433 -21.25 4.87 0.88
C SER A 433 -21.97 6.22 1.06
N PRO A 434 -23.24 6.34 0.65
CA PRO A 434 -24.07 7.53 0.93
C PRO A 434 -24.53 7.60 2.40
N VAL A 435 -24.14 6.62 3.21
CA VAL A 435 -24.51 6.46 4.61
C VAL A 435 -23.26 6.51 5.46
N LYS A 436 -23.33 7.23 6.59
CA LYS A 436 -22.27 7.35 7.61
C LYS A 436 -22.62 6.59 8.89
N VAL A 437 -21.59 6.12 9.58
CA VAL A 437 -21.68 5.54 10.92
C VAL A 437 -21.37 6.62 11.93
N VAL A 438 -22.26 6.84 12.90
CA VAL A 438 -22.11 7.84 13.95
C VAL A 438 -22.06 7.13 15.28
N VAL A 439 -20.96 7.29 16.02
CA VAL A 439 -20.83 6.80 17.39
C VAL A 439 -20.94 7.98 18.33
N GLN A 440 -21.85 7.92 19.28
CA GLN A 440 -22.07 8.96 20.28
C GLN A 440 -21.78 8.42 21.67
N GLU A 441 -20.93 9.12 22.41
CA GLU A 441 -20.74 8.87 23.83
C GLU A 441 -21.90 9.48 24.62
N GLU A 442 -22.53 8.67 25.46
CA GLU A 442 -23.61 9.06 26.35
C GLU A 442 -23.23 8.75 27.80
N SER A 443 -23.67 9.63 28.70
CA SER A 443 -23.62 9.40 30.15
C SER A 443 -25.03 9.25 30.70
N GLU A 444 -25.20 8.44 31.73
CA GLU A 444 -26.51 8.28 32.36
C GLU A 444 -26.94 9.59 33.04
N ALA A 445 -28.22 9.96 32.87
CA ALA A 445 -28.77 11.11 33.58
C ALA A 445 -28.82 10.85 35.09
N LEU A 446 -28.49 11.87 35.89
CA LEU A 446 -28.51 11.79 37.37
C LEU A 446 -29.88 11.32 37.90
N ALA A 447 -30.97 11.71 37.26
CA ALA A 447 -32.31 11.27 37.64
C ALA A 447 -32.48 9.75 37.51
N ALA A 448 -31.99 9.15 36.43
CA ALA A 448 -32.03 7.71 36.22
C ALA A 448 -31.20 6.97 37.30
N PHE A 449 -30.00 7.47 37.61
CA PHE A 449 -29.17 6.95 38.69
C PHE A 449 -29.85 6.99 40.06
N VAL A 450 -30.45 8.13 40.43
CA VAL A 450 -31.18 8.27 41.70
C VAL A 450 -32.35 7.29 41.76
N THR A 451 -33.10 7.13 40.67
CA THR A 451 -34.21 6.15 40.63
C THR A 451 -33.72 4.71 40.80
N LYS A 452 -32.58 4.33 40.19
CA LYS A 452 -31.95 3.01 40.39
C LYS A 452 -31.58 2.79 41.86
N ILE A 453 -30.96 3.78 42.53
CA ILE A 453 -30.61 3.67 43.95
C ILE A 453 -31.84 3.50 44.84
N CYS A 454 -32.88 4.32 44.64
CA CYS A 454 -34.11 4.22 45.42
C CYS A 454 -34.78 2.85 45.25
N ALA A 455 -34.77 2.30 44.02
CA ALA A 455 -35.28 0.97 43.74
C ALA A 455 -34.46 -0.13 44.42
N VAL A 456 -33.13 -0.04 44.44
CA VAL A 456 -32.23 -1.00 45.11
C VAL A 456 -32.46 -0.99 46.62
N ILE A 457 -32.47 0.18 47.26
CA ILE A 457 -32.66 0.30 48.72
C ILE A 457 -34.05 -0.20 49.12
N GLY A 458 -35.09 0.25 48.41
CA GLY A 458 -36.47 -0.18 48.67
C GLY A 458 -36.67 -1.67 48.43
N GLY A 459 -36.14 -2.20 47.32
CA GLY A 459 -36.21 -3.61 46.97
C GLY A 459 -35.54 -4.51 48.01
N ILE A 460 -34.32 -4.18 48.45
CA ILE A 460 -33.63 -4.97 49.48
C ILE A 460 -34.40 -4.96 50.79
N TYR A 461 -34.89 -3.79 51.24
CA TYR A 461 -35.65 -3.70 52.50
C TYR A 461 -36.92 -4.56 52.46
N THR A 462 -37.65 -4.55 51.35
CA THR A 462 -38.87 -5.38 51.19
C THR A 462 -38.57 -6.88 51.16
N VAL A 463 -37.56 -7.32 50.41
CA VAL A 463 -37.20 -8.75 50.30
C VAL A 463 -36.66 -9.28 51.62
N VAL A 464 -35.80 -8.52 52.29
CA VAL A 464 -35.23 -8.91 53.59
C VAL A 464 -36.33 -8.97 54.66
N GLY A 465 -37.23 -7.99 54.70
CA GLY A 465 -38.35 -8.01 55.65
C GLY A 465 -39.27 -9.21 55.46
N LEU A 466 -39.52 -9.62 54.21
CA LEU A 466 -40.30 -10.83 53.92
C LEU A 466 -39.55 -12.10 54.36
N LEU A 467 -38.24 -12.19 54.07
CA LEU A 467 -37.40 -13.31 54.48
C LEU A 467 -37.30 -13.43 56.02
N ASP A 468 -37.12 -12.31 56.72
CA ASP A 468 -37.05 -12.28 58.18
C ASP A 468 -38.38 -12.73 58.80
N SER A 469 -39.51 -12.27 58.28
CA SER A 469 -40.85 -12.71 58.71
C SER A 469 -41.05 -14.22 58.52
N VAL A 470 -40.67 -14.77 57.35
CA VAL A 470 -40.76 -16.20 57.06
C VAL A 470 -39.83 -17.02 57.99
N MET A 471 -38.60 -16.55 58.21
CA MET A 471 -37.64 -17.22 59.09
C MET A 471 -38.09 -17.19 60.55
N TYR A 472 -38.59 -16.05 61.03
CA TYR A 472 -39.12 -15.91 62.39
C TYR A 472 -40.29 -16.86 62.64
N HIS A 473 -41.28 -16.90 61.73
CA HIS A 473 -42.41 -17.82 61.83
C HIS A 473 -41.99 -19.29 61.74
N SER A 474 -41.01 -19.62 60.90
CA SER A 474 -40.48 -20.99 60.78
C SER A 474 -39.82 -21.44 62.08
N VAL A 475 -38.91 -20.63 62.65
CA VAL A 475 -38.23 -20.94 63.91
C VAL A 475 -39.23 -21.09 65.06
N GLN A 476 -40.23 -20.23 65.13
CA GLN A 476 -41.27 -20.30 66.15
C GLN A 476 -42.17 -21.53 65.98
N SER A 477 -42.46 -21.94 64.74
CA SER A 477 -43.21 -23.17 64.44
C SER A 477 -42.41 -24.45 64.76
N PHE A 478 -41.09 -24.44 64.59
CA PHE A 478 -40.23 -25.58 64.97
C PHE A 478 -40.01 -25.64 66.50
N SER A 479 -39.93 -24.51 67.19
CA SER A 479 -39.81 -24.46 68.65
C SER A 479 -41.07 -24.88 69.38
N LYS A 480 -42.26 -24.77 68.76
CA LYS A 480 -43.54 -25.25 69.33
C LYS A 480 -43.79 -26.75 69.15
N LYS A 481 -42.94 -27.46 68.40
CA LYS A 481 -43.02 -28.92 68.15
C LYS A 481 -42.08 -29.75 69.03
N LYS A 482 -41.46 -29.16 70.06
CA LYS A 482 -40.63 -29.85 71.04
C LYS A 482 -41.28 -29.84 72.41
#